data_AF-A0A840CRG3-F1
#
_entry.id   AF-A0A840CRG3-F1
#
_cell.length_a   1.000
_cell.length_b   1.000
_cell.length_c   1.000
_cell.angle_alpha   90.00
_cell.angle_beta   90.00
_cell.angle_gamma   90.00
#
_symmetry.space_group_name_H-M   'P 1'
#
loop_
_entity.id
_entity.type
_entity.pdbx_description
1 polymer ?
#
loop_
_entity_poly.entity_id
_entity_poly.type
_entity_poly.pdbx_seq_one_letter_code
_entity_poly.pdbx_strand_id
1 'polypeptide(L)' 'MKHFKRLYLKKGEEKRISFFITKDDLSIINKDMQAVVESGEFTFMVGTHSKDIRVTEKIVITE' A
#
# COMPACT_ATOMS: atom_id res chain seq x y z
N MET A 1 -6.30 4.17 2.49
CA MET A 1 -5.20 4.60 1.61
C MET A 1 -3.99 4.83 2.49
N LYS A 2 -2.84 4.23 2.16
CA LYS A 2 -1.61 4.37 2.97
C LYS A 2 -0.63 5.36 2.35
N HIS A 3 -0.42 5.28 1.04
CA HIS A 3 0.44 6.19 0.29
C HIS A 3 -0.28 6.82 -0.90
N PHE A 4 0.17 8.02 -1.30
CA PHE A 4 -0.27 8.73 -2.50
C PHE A 4 0.87 9.59 -3.05
N LYS A 5 0.96 9.71 -4.37
CA LYS A 5 1.90 10.63 -5.03
C LYS A 5 1.24 11.32 -6.22
N ARG A 6 1.14 12.64 -6.16
CA ARG A 6 0.76 13.47 -7.32
C ARG A 6 1.95 13.64 -8.24
N LEU A 7 1.74 13.45 -9.54
CA LEU A 7 2.78 13.54 -10.54
C LEU A 7 2.37 14.51 -11.65
N TYR A 8 3.36 15.23 -12.15
CA TYR A 8 3.27 15.91 -13.43
C TYR A 8 4.09 15.12 -14.45
N LEU A 9 3.45 14.79 -15.58
CA LEU A 9 4.05 14.07 -16.69
C LEU A 9 3.88 14.92 -17.95
N LYS A 10 4.97 15.10 -18.71
CA LYS A 10 4.91 15.63 -20.06
C LYS A 10 4.29 14.59 -21.00
N LYS A 11 3.81 15.03 -22.16
CA LYS A 11 3.28 14.13 -23.19
C LYS A 11 4.35 13.10 -23.58
N GLY A 12 4.01 11.82 -23.43
CA GLY A 12 4.91 10.69 -23.72
C GLY A 12 5.95 10.38 -22.64
N GLU A 13 5.94 11.08 -21.51
CA GLU A 13 6.84 10.81 -20.39
C GLU A 13 6.32 9.63 -19.54
N GLU A 14 7.21 8.69 -19.22
CA GLU A 14 6.97 7.63 -18.26
C GLU A 14 7.82 7.85 -17.00
N LYS A 15 7.26 7.57 -15.82
CA LYS A 15 7.99 7.61 -14.56
C LYS A 15 7.78 6.35 -13.75
N ARG A 16 8.88 5.75 -13.29
CA ARG A 16 8.85 4.73 -12.26
C ARG A 16 8.59 5.37 -10.90
N ILE A 17 7.63 4.82 -10.17
CA ILE A 17 7.29 5.24 -8.82
C ILE A 17 7.52 4.07 -7.87
N SER A 18 8.14 4.37 -6.73
CA SER A 18 8.34 3.42 -5.65
C SER A 18 7.68 3.96 -4.39
N PHE A 19 6.94 3.10 -3.70
CA PHE A 19 6.43 3.35 -2.36
C PHE A 19 7.17 2.43 -1.40
N PHE A 20 7.59 2.99 -0.26
CA PHE A 20 8.18 2.22 0.82
C PHE A 20 7.08 1.92 1.83
N ILE A 21 6.88 0.64 2.12
CA ILE A 21 5.88 0.17 3.06
C ILE A 21 6.56 -0.09 4.40
N THR A 22 6.05 0.50 5.46
CA THR A 22 6.55 0.32 6.83
C THR A 22 5.62 -0.60 7.63
N LYS A 23 6.04 -1.02 8.82
CA LYS A 23 5.16 -1.76 9.74
C LYS A 23 3.90 -0.96 10.09
N ASP A 24 3.99 0.36 10.23
CA ASP A 24 2.85 1.21 10.55
C ASP A 24 1.80 1.26 9.43
N ASP A 25 2.22 1.05 8.18
CA ASP A 25 1.28 0.93 7.07
C ASP A 25 0.41 -0.33 7.18
N LEU A 26 0.93 -1.36 7.84
CA LEU A 26 0.34 -2.69 7.96
C LEU A 26 -0.31 -2.93 9.32
N SER A 27 -0.12 -2.00 10.28
CA SER A 27 -0.59 -2.19 11.64
C SER A 27 -2.09 -1.96 11.78
N ILE A 28 -2.66 -2.68 12.74
CA ILE A 28 -4.02 -2.52 13.24
C ILE A 28 -3.98 -2.28 14.75
N ILE A 29 -5.08 -1.80 15.31
CA ILE A 29 -5.25 -1.67 16.76
C ILE A 29 -5.90 -2.95 17.28
N ASN A 30 -5.21 -3.69 18.16
CA ASN A 30 -5.75 -4.89 18.79
C ASN A 30 -6.74 -4.56 19.91
N LYS A 31 -7.29 -5.60 20.56
CA LYS A 31 -8.27 -5.46 21.66
C LYS A 31 -7.71 -4.73 22.88
N ASP A 32 -6.40 -4.74 23.06
CA ASP A 32 -5.69 -4.09 24.16
C ASP A 32 -5.26 -2.66 23.81
N MET A 33 -5.78 -2.10 22.71
CA MET A 33 -5.48 -0.76 22.20
C MET A 33 -4.01 -0.55 21.80
N GLN A 34 -3.34 -1.62 21.35
CA GLN A 34 -1.95 -1.60 20.90
C GLN A 34 -1.87 -1.70 19.37
N ALA A 35 -0.95 -0.93 18.77
CA ALA A 35 -0.64 -1.04 17.35
C ALA A 35 0.23 -2.29 17.09
N VAL A 36 -0.31 -3.25 16.34
CA VAL A 36 0.36 -4.52 16.02
C VAL A 36 0.27 -4.80 14.53
N VAL A 37 1.28 -5.49 13.98
CA VAL A 37 1.22 -6.05 12.62
C VAL A 37 0.96 -7.53 12.78
N GLU A 38 -0.17 -8.00 12.27
CA GLU A 38 -0.49 -9.43 12.27
C GLU A 38 0.23 -10.12 11.12
N SER A 39 0.75 -11.32 11.38
CA SER A 39 1.23 -12.21 10.33
C SER A 39 0.04 -12.73 9.51
N GLY A 40 0.20 -12.81 8.20
CA GLY A 40 -0.91 -13.13 7.28
C GLY A 40 -0.72 -12.60 5.87
N GLU A 41 -1.74 -12.77 5.03
CA GLU A 41 -1.75 -12.28 3.65
C GLU A 41 -2.26 -10.84 3.59
N PHE A 42 -1.45 -9.95 3.02
CA PHE A 42 -1.82 -8.57 2.72
C PHE A 42 -2.00 -8.41 1.22
N THR A 43 -3.10 -7.77 0.82
CA THR A 43 -3.34 -7.40 -0.58
C THR A 43 -2.94 -5.94 -0.80
N PHE A 44 -1.93 -5.73 -1.64
CA PHE A 44 -1.48 -4.43 -2.09
C PHE A 44 -2.22 -4.04 -3.36
N MET A 45 -2.87 -2.88 -3.34
CA MET A 45 -3.65 -2.37 -4.47
C MET A 45 -3.14 -0.99 -4.90
N VAL A 46 -2.89 -0.81 -6.19
CA VAL A 46 -2.49 0.48 -6.77
C VAL A 46 -3.48 0.86 -7.85
N GLY A 47 -3.95 2.11 -7.81
CA GLY A 47 -5.03 2.59 -8.67
C GLY A 47 -5.09 4.10 -8.74
N THR A 48 -5.95 4.63 -9.60
CA THR A 48 -6.17 6.09 -9.71
C THR A 48 -7.15 6.60 -8.65
N HIS A 49 -8.07 5.74 -8.20
CA HIS A 49 -8.96 5.94 -7.06
C HIS A 49 -9.39 4.58 -6.48
N SER A 50 -10.08 4.56 -5.33
CA SER A 50 -10.42 3.32 -4.60
C SER A 50 -11.23 2.29 -5.40
N LYS A 51 -11.97 2.73 -6.42
CA LYS A 51 -12.71 1.85 -7.34
C LYS A 51 -12.00 1.47 -8.65
N ASP A 52 -10.90 2.14 -9.02
CA ASP A 52 -10.13 1.90 -10.26
C ASP A 52 -8.75 1.38 -9.88
N ILE A 53 -8.66 0.07 -9.68
CA ILE A 53 -7.45 -0.64 -9.29
C ILE A 53 -6.81 -1.24 -10.54
N ARG A 54 -5.53 -0.94 -10.75
CA ARG A 54 -4.76 -1.37 -11.93
C ARG A 54 -3.71 -2.42 -11.61
N VAL A 55 -3.29 -2.49 -10.36
CA VAL A 55 -2.35 -3.51 -9.85
C VAL A 55 -2.93 -4.06 -8.56
N THR A 56 -2.92 -5.39 -8.44
CA THR A 56 -3.28 -6.11 -7.22
C THR A 56 -2.24 -7.19 -7.00
N GLU A 57 -1.59 -7.16 -5.85
CA GLU A 57 -0.54 -8.10 -5.47
C GLU A 57 -0.79 -8.61 -4.06
N LYS A 58 -0.44 -9.87 -3.80
CA LYS A 58 -0.59 -10.50 -2.49
C LYS A 58 0.77 -10.85 -1.93
N ILE A 59 1.01 -10.46 -0.69
CA ILE A 59 2.26 -10.75 0.02
C ILE A 59 1.92 -11.35 1.37
N VAL A 60 2.59 -12.44 1.72
CA VAL A 60 2.48 -13.07 3.03
C VAL A 60 3.54 -12.47 3.95
N ILE A 61 3.11 -11.96 5.09
CA ILE A 61 3.96 -11.48 6.17
C ILE A 61 4.03 -12.58 7.23
N THR A 62 5.25 -13.00 7.55
CA THR A 62 5.53 -13.93 8.63
C THR A 62 6.11 -13.17 9.83
N GLU A 63 6.04 -13.76 11.02
CA GLU A 63 6.72 -13.25 12.22
C GLU A 63 8.25 -13.21 12.07
#